data_AF-A0ABD6T1T4-F1
#
_entry.id   AF-A0ABD6T1T4-F1
#
_cell.length_a   1.000
_cell.length_b   1.000
_cell.length_c   1.000
_cell.angle_alpha   90.00
_cell.angle_beta   90.00
_cell.angle_gamma   90.00
#
_symmetry.space_group_name_H-M   'P 1'
#
loop_
_entity.id
_entity.type
_entity.pdbx_description
1 polymer ?
#
loop_
_entity_poly.entity_id
_entity_poly.type
_entity_poly.pdbx_seq_one_letter_code
_entity_poly.pdbx_strand_id
1 'polypeptide(L)'
;MDLSGIYNLIETVFKVIKREKDIICVAPLGGEDHPETIVKLTFNEANNHYELFEVVRGKEYKVDTFSDKYKSALALYIFSKNKLEVRK
;
A
#
# COMPACT_ATOMS: atom_id res chain seq x y z
N MET A 1 -5.03 16.67 -6.24
CA MET A 1 -4.12 16.30 -5.15
C MET A 1 -2.79 15.97 -5.78
N ASP A 2 -1.67 16.36 -5.18
CA ASP A 2 -0.34 15.96 -5.66
C ASP A 2 0.08 14.64 -4.98
N LEU A 3 1.21 14.09 -5.43
CA LEU A 3 1.73 12.84 -4.88
C LEU A 3 2.04 12.96 -3.37
N SER A 4 2.56 14.11 -2.95
CA SER A 4 2.87 14.41 -1.54
C SER A 4 1.61 14.38 -0.68
N GLY A 5 0.52 14.97 -1.14
CA GLY A 5 -0.77 14.93 -0.45
C GLY A 5 -1.30 13.52 -0.24
N ILE A 6 -1.17 12.64 -1.25
CA ILE A 6 -1.59 11.23 -1.11
C ILE A 6 -0.73 10.51 -0.08
N TYR A 7 0.60 10.68 -0.11
CA TYR A 7 1.46 10.06 0.89
C TYR A 7 1.16 10.54 2.31
N ASN A 8 0.89 11.83 2.50
CA ASN A 8 0.48 12.36 3.80
C ASN A 8 -0.84 11.74 4.27
N LEU A 9 -1.82 11.56 3.37
CA LEU A 9 -3.07 10.85 3.70
C LEU A 9 -2.82 9.41 4.13
N ILE A 10 -1.96 8.69 3.39
CA ILE A 10 -1.59 7.31 3.72
C ILE A 10 -0.98 7.22 5.12
N GLU A 11 -0.04 8.10 5.45
CA GLU A 11 0.61 8.14 6.76
C GLU A 11 -0.32 8.55 7.90
N THR A 12 -1.34 9.34 7.61
CA THR A 12 -2.34 9.76 8.62
C THR A 12 -3.35 8.64 8.90
N VAL A 13 -3.71 7.86 7.88
CA VAL A 13 -4.79 6.87 7.96
C VAL A 13 -4.28 5.47 8.32
N PHE A 14 -3.06 5.13 7.94
CA PHE A 14 -2.51 3.78 8.08
C PHE A 14 -1.20 3.79 8.87
N LYS A 15 -0.91 2.67 9.52
CA LYS A 15 0.44 2.41 10.04
C LYS A 15 1.32 2.03 8.85
N VAL A 16 2.27 2.90 8.50
CA VAL A 16 3.30 2.57 7.50
C VAL A 16 4.33 1.66 8.14
N ILE A 17 4.34 0.37 7.75
CA ILE A 17 5.26 -0.64 8.30
C ILE A 17 6.63 -0.50 7.67
N LYS A 18 6.67 -0.24 6.37
CA LYS A 18 7.90 -0.19 5.59
C LYS A 18 7.77 0.88 4.52
N ARG A 19 8.75 1.78 4.46
CA ARG A 19 8.88 2.78 3.39
C ARG A 19 10.33 2.85 2.95
N GLU A 20 10.62 2.24 1.81
CA GLU A 20 11.90 2.33 1.11
C GLU A 20 11.69 3.08 -0.20
N LYS A 21 12.77 3.35 -0.95
CA LYS A 21 12.73 4.09 -2.22
C LYS A 21 11.65 3.55 -3.17
N ASP A 22 11.51 2.23 -3.23
CA ASP A 22 10.67 1.54 -4.21
C ASP A 22 9.52 0.75 -3.58
N ILE A 23 9.41 0.73 -2.24
CA ILE A 23 8.42 -0.11 -1.53
C ILE A 23 7.69 0.72 -0.48
N ILE A 24 6.37 0.58 -0.44
CA ILE A 24 5.52 1.09 0.65
C ILE A 24 4.62 -0.06 1.12
N CYS A 25 4.66 -0.37 2.42
CA CYS A 25 3.78 -1.33 3.06
C CYS A 25 2.97 -0.65 4.16
N VAL A 26 1.66 -0.90 4.17
CA VAL A 26 0.73 -0.28 5.11
C VAL A 26 -0.17 -1.32 5.78
N ALA A 27 -0.54 -1.02 7.02
CA ALA A 27 -1.41 -1.82 7.88
C ALA A 27 -2.49 -0.96 8.55
N PRO A 28 -3.52 -1.58 9.16
CA PRO A 28 -4.52 -0.85 9.92
C PRO A 28 -3.88 0.00 11.03
N LEU A 29 -4.34 1.23 11.19
CA LEU A 29 -3.89 2.10 12.28
C LEU A 29 -4.42 1.55 13.62
N GLY A 30 -3.52 1.33 14.58
CA GLY A 30 -3.86 0.71 15.88
C GLY A 30 -4.05 -0.81 15.85
N GLY A 31 -3.70 -1.47 14.75
CA GLY A 31 -3.63 -2.93 14.68
C GLY A 31 -2.39 -3.52 15.40
N GLU A 32 -2.32 -4.84 15.45
CA GLU A 32 -1.17 -5.57 16.03
C GLU A 32 0.16 -5.18 15.39
N ASP A 33 1.27 -5.43 16.09
CA ASP A 33 2.62 -5.22 15.55
C ASP A 33 2.97 -6.18 14.41
N HIS A 34 2.29 -7.34 14.35
CA HIS A 34 2.41 -8.33 13.29
C HIS A 34 1.05 -8.58 12.62
N PRO A 35 0.54 -7.60 11.86
CA PRO A 35 -0.80 -7.70 11.27
C PRO A 35 -0.85 -8.86 10.28
N GLU A 36 -1.91 -9.67 10.37
CA GLU A 36 -2.11 -10.79 9.44
C GLU A 36 -2.28 -10.33 7.99
N THR A 37 -2.76 -9.10 7.77
CA THR A 37 -3.01 -8.54 6.44
C THR A 37 -2.38 -7.16 6.33
N ILE A 38 -1.56 -6.97 5.29
CA ILE A 38 -0.97 -5.69 4.91
C ILE A 38 -1.20 -5.45 3.42
N VAL A 39 -1.07 -4.20 3.00
CA VAL A 39 -1.08 -3.83 1.58
C VAL A 39 0.30 -3.30 1.22
N LYS A 40 0.85 -3.80 0.12
CA LYS A 40 2.19 -3.46 -0.37
C LYS A 40 2.08 -2.86 -1.77
N LEU A 41 2.75 -1.73 -1.97
CA LEU A 41 3.02 -1.18 -3.30
C LEU A 41 4.53 -1.25 -3.53
N THR A 42 4.94 -1.82 -4.65
CA THR A 42 6.37 -1.91 -5.03
C THR A 42 6.57 -1.41 -6.44
N PHE A 43 7.65 -0.70 -6.70
CA PHE A 43 8.09 -0.38 -8.04
C PHE A 43 8.98 -1.51 -8.56
N ASN A 44 8.65 -2.05 -9.73
CA ASN A 44 9.39 -3.09 -10.42
C ASN A 44 10.24 -2.43 -11.51
N GLU A 45 11.54 -2.31 -11.25
CA GLU A 45 12.48 -1.66 -12.17
C GLU A 45 12.61 -2.39 -13.51
N ALA A 46 12.41 -3.72 -13.54
CA ALA A 46 12.59 -4.52 -14.75
C ALA A 46 11.54 -4.22 -15.82
N ASN A 47 10.33 -3.85 -15.42
CA ASN A 47 9.24 -3.50 -16.34
C ASN A 47 8.79 -2.05 -16.22
N ASN A 48 9.39 -1.24 -15.33
CA ASN A 48 9.03 0.16 -15.09
C ASN A 48 7.56 0.36 -14.68
N HIS A 49 7.01 -0.57 -13.89
CA HIS A 49 5.64 -0.49 -13.36
C HIS A 49 5.61 -0.57 -11.83
N TYR A 50 4.58 0.02 -11.25
CA TYR A 50 4.20 -0.15 -9.85
C TYR A 50 3.23 -1.32 -9.72
N GLU A 51 3.50 -2.22 -8.81
CA GLU A 51 2.72 -3.42 -8.56
C GLU A 51 2.10 -3.34 -7.16
N LEU A 52 0.77 -3.47 -7.10
CA LEU A 52 0.00 -3.45 -5.86
C LEU A 52 -0.28 -4.88 -5.42
N PHE A 53 -0.06 -5.16 -4.14
CA PHE A 53 -0.22 -6.47 -3.54
C PHE A 53 -1.07 -6.40 -2.27
N GLU A 54 -1.94 -7.39 -2.11
CA GLU A 54 -2.46 -7.80 -0.81
C GLU A 54 -1.51 -8.84 -0.23
N VAL A 55 -1.07 -8.67 1.00
CA VAL A 55 -0.19 -9.64 1.66
C VAL A 55 -0.91 -10.20 2.87
N VAL A 56 -1.18 -11.50 2.84
CA VAL A 56 -1.92 -12.21 3.90
C VAL A 56 -1.01 -13.28 4.49
N ARG A 57 -0.69 -13.17 5.77
CA ARG A 57 0.19 -14.10 6.52
C ARG A 57 1.50 -14.38 5.76
N GLY A 58 2.10 -13.31 5.23
CA GLY A 58 3.36 -13.34 4.46
C GLY A 58 3.24 -13.79 3.01
N LYS A 59 2.06 -14.20 2.53
CA LYS A 59 1.85 -14.55 1.12
C LYS A 59 1.40 -13.32 0.33
N GLU A 60 2.10 -13.01 -0.75
CA GLU A 60 1.80 -11.87 -1.61
C GLU A 60 0.86 -12.26 -2.76
N TYR A 61 -0.22 -11.49 -2.93
CA TYR A 61 -1.22 -11.66 -3.98
C TYR A 61 -1.28 -10.37 -4.80
N LYS A 62 -0.87 -10.42 -6.07
CA LYS A 62 -0.89 -9.26 -6.96
C LYS A 62 -2.34 -8.85 -7.22
N VAL A 63 -2.64 -7.59 -6.95
CA VAL A 63 -3.97 -6.98 -7.11
C VAL A 63 -4.04 -6.28 -8.45
N ASP A 64 -3.05 -5.43 -8.76
CA ASP A 64 -3.04 -4.61 -9.97
C ASP A 64 -1.62 -4.12 -10.32
N THR A 65 -1.46 -3.51 -11.48
CA THR A 65 -0.19 -2.97 -12.00
C THR A 65 -0.42 -1.63 -12.70
N PHE A 66 0.44 -0.66 -12.43
CA PHE A 66 0.30 0.73 -12.87
C PHE A 66 1.59 1.24 -13.49
N SER A 67 1.52 1.94 -14.61
CA SER A 67 2.67 2.67 -15.18
C SER A 67 2.86 4.06 -14.56
N ASP A 68 1.82 4.62 -13.94
CA ASP A 68 1.81 5.97 -13.37
C ASP A 68 1.93 5.94 -11.83
N LYS A 69 2.88 6.73 -11.31
CA LYS A 69 3.18 6.79 -9.87
C LYS A 69 2.04 7.38 -9.03
N TYR A 70 1.34 8.37 -9.57
CA TYR A 70 0.24 9.00 -8.84
C TYR A 70 -0.95 8.06 -8.73
N LYS A 71 -1.33 7.41 -9.84
CA LYS A 71 -2.39 6.40 -9.88
C LYS A 71 -2.07 5.23 -8.96
N SER A 72 -0.82 4.77 -8.92
CA SER A 72 -0.40 3.67 -8.05
C SER A 72 -0.49 4.02 -6.56
N ALA A 73 -0.08 5.24 -6.18
CA ALA A 73 -0.23 5.73 -4.81
C ALA A 73 -1.71 5.92 -4.42
N LEU A 74 -2.55 6.42 -5.34
CA LEU A 74 -3.99 6.55 -5.11
C LEU A 74 -4.66 5.18 -4.95
N ALA A 75 -4.28 4.20 -5.78
CA ALA A 75 -4.77 2.83 -5.70
C ALA A 75 -4.38 2.17 -4.37
N LEU A 76 -3.14 2.38 -3.90
CA LEU A 76 -2.72 1.96 -2.57
C LEU A 76 -3.66 2.51 -1.49
N TYR A 77 -3.90 3.82 -1.47
CA TYR A 77 -4.80 4.43 -0.49
C TYR A 77 -6.21 3.84 -0.52
N ILE A 78 -6.85 3.79 -1.70
CA ILE A 78 -8.24 3.32 -1.84
C ILE A 78 -8.36 1.83 -1.49
N PHE A 79 -7.44 1.00 -1.98
CA PHE A 79 -7.47 -0.42 -1.70
C PHE A 79 -7.22 -0.70 -0.21
N SER A 80 -6.25 -0.03 0.40
CA SER A 80 -6.00 -0.12 1.84
C SER A 80 -7.21 0.32 2.66
N LYS A 81 -7.91 1.40 2.27
CA LYS A 81 -9.15 1.84 2.94
C LYS A 81 -10.19 0.71 2.94
N ASN A 82 -10.46 0.14 1.77
CA ASN A 82 -11.44 -0.93 1.61
C ASN A 82 -11.06 -2.23 2.33
N LYS A 83 -9.77 -2.59 2.36
CA LYS A 83 -9.31 -3.85 2.95
C LYS A 83 -9.07 -3.79 4.45
N LEU A 84 -8.53 -2.67 4.93
CA LEU A 84 -8.01 -2.54 6.29
C LEU A 84 -8.98 -1.86 7.25
N GLU A 85 -9.89 -0.98 6.76
CA GLU A 85 -10.90 -0.35 7.63
C GLU A 85 -12.21 -1.13 7.71
N VAL A 86 -12.58 -1.89 6.68
CA VAL A 86 -13.87 -2.61 6.63
C VAL A 86 -13.90 -3.84 7.56
N ARG A 87 -12.77 -4.31 8.07
CA ARG A 87 -12.69 -5.47 8.98
C ARG A 87 -12.90 -5.13 10.48
N LYS A 88 -13.55 -4.00 10.80
CA LYS A 88 -14.00 -3.69 12.17
C LYS A 88 -15.44 -4.14 12.41
#